data_AF-A0A5B8JX80-F1
#
_entry.id   AF-A0A5B8JX80-F1
#
_cell.length_a   1.000
_cell.length_b   1.000
_cell.length_c   1.000
_cell.angle_alpha   90.00
_cell.angle_beta   90.00
_cell.angle_gamma   90.00
#
_symmetry.space_group_name_H-M   'P 1'
#
loop_
_entity.id
_entity.type
_entity.pdbx_description
1 polymer ?
#
loop_
_entity_poly.entity_id
_entity_poly.type
_entity_poly.pdbx_seq_one_letter_code
_entity_poly.pdbx_strand_id
1 'polypeptide(L)'
;MNKNKLFLSEEEIKNEISNAQEKLKNGIIVEKTIPDYWTNGINKKLSRKKLIYLSIFTGLFGVDRFYLGKKISGITKLFFSIIGVMVVALIINFKPWNISDVSTLVNVWIFISLSLVVVLSFYIIDIVISIKNPRDSEFRSVK
;
A
#
# COMPACT_ATOMS: atom_id res chain seq x y z
N MET A 1 6.16 2.94 -40.99
CA MET A 1 7.22 3.30 -40.01
C MET A 1 8.57 2.96 -40.62
N ASN A 2 9.42 3.96 -40.78
CA ASN A 2 10.80 3.76 -41.26
C ASN A 2 11.59 3.09 -40.13
N LYS A 3 12.10 1.88 -40.36
CA LYS A 3 12.56 0.95 -39.30
C LYS A 3 13.84 1.37 -38.54
N ASN A 4 14.40 2.55 -38.84
CA ASN A 4 15.70 3.00 -38.35
C ASN A 4 15.65 4.24 -37.45
N LYS A 5 14.47 4.75 -37.08
CA LYS A 5 14.34 5.96 -36.27
C LYS A 5 14.31 5.61 -34.79
N LEU A 6 15.41 5.86 -34.08
CA LEU A 6 15.57 5.57 -32.65
C LEU A 6 14.92 6.62 -31.73
N PHE A 7 14.72 7.85 -32.22
CA PHE A 7 14.13 8.96 -31.45
C PHE A 7 13.04 9.66 -32.26
N LEU A 8 11.90 9.91 -31.60
CA LEU A 8 10.78 10.67 -32.16
C LEU A 8 11.05 12.18 -32.05
N SER A 9 10.55 12.95 -33.01
CA SER A 9 10.53 14.41 -32.90
C SER A 9 9.43 14.86 -31.92
N GLU A 10 9.52 16.09 -31.41
CA GLU A 10 8.49 16.63 -30.51
C GLU A 10 7.08 16.62 -31.13
N GLU A 11 6.97 16.88 -32.44
CA GLU A 11 5.70 16.84 -33.15
C GLU A 11 5.14 15.42 -33.26
N GLU A 12 5.99 14.43 -33.52
CA GLU A 12 5.59 13.01 -33.56
C GLU A 12 5.11 12.54 -32.18
N ILE A 13 5.82 12.94 -31.11
CA ILE A 13 5.43 12.64 -29.73
C ILE A 13 4.05 13.25 -29.43
N LYS A 14 3.82 14.53 -29.78
CA LYS A 14 2.52 15.19 -29.58
C LYS A 14 1.39 14.49 -30.34
N ASN A 15 1.65 14.09 -31.58
CA ASN A 15 0.67 13.36 -32.39
C ASN A 15 0.34 11.97 -31.82
N GLU A 16 1.35 11.22 -31.35
CA GLU A 16 1.11 9.92 -30.70
C GLU A 16 0.30 10.06 -29.40
N ILE A 17 0.62 11.06 -28.57
CA ILE A 17 -0.13 11.34 -27.34
C ILE A 17 -1.60 11.68 -27.65
N SER A 18 -1.84 12.54 -28.65
CA SER A 18 -3.20 12.91 -29.08
C SER A 18 -4.00 11.69 -29.55
N ASN A 19 -3.38 10.85 -30.39
CA ASN A 19 -4.00 9.62 -30.90
C ASN A 19 -4.27 8.61 -29.77
N ALA A 20 -3.37 8.47 -28.80
CA ALA A 20 -3.58 7.64 -27.62
C ALA A 20 -4.75 8.14 -26.76
N GLN A 21 -4.86 9.45 -26.54
CA GLN A 21 -5.97 10.07 -25.83
C GLN A 21 -7.32 9.87 -26.55
N GLU A 22 -7.33 9.97 -27.87
CA GLU A 22 -8.51 9.71 -28.69
C GLU A 22 -8.97 8.24 -28.57
N LYS A 23 -8.03 7.30 -28.66
CA LYS A 23 -8.31 5.87 -28.45
C LYS A 23 -8.79 5.55 -27.03
N LEU A 24 -8.29 6.27 -26.03
CA LEU A 24 -8.78 6.16 -24.64
C LEU A 24 -10.23 6.66 -24.53
N LYS A 25 -10.53 7.83 -25.11
CA LYS A 25 -11.87 8.43 -25.12
C LYS A 25 -12.90 7.55 -25.84
N ASN A 26 -12.47 6.90 -26.92
CA ASN A 26 -13.30 5.98 -27.70
C ASN A 26 -13.42 4.58 -27.06
N GLY A 27 -12.80 4.35 -25.89
CA GLY A 27 -12.84 3.07 -25.18
C GLY A 27 -12.08 1.93 -25.87
N ILE A 28 -11.29 2.25 -26.90
CA ILE A 28 -10.43 1.30 -27.62
C ILE A 28 -9.25 0.88 -26.73
N ILE A 29 -8.72 1.83 -25.96
CA ILE A 29 -7.71 1.60 -24.92
C ILE A 29 -8.36 1.87 -23.57
N VAL A 30 -8.31 0.90 -22.66
CA VAL A 30 -8.84 1.02 -21.30
C VAL A 30 -7.64 1.08 -20.35
N GLU A 31 -6.92 2.19 -20.28
CA GLU A 31 -5.89 2.36 -19.25
C GLU A 31 -6.54 2.70 -17.91
N LYS A 32 -7.11 1.68 -17.26
CA LYS A 32 -7.59 1.72 -15.86
C LYS A 32 -6.56 1.14 -14.88
N THR A 33 -5.55 0.45 -15.39
CA THR A 33 -4.58 -0.35 -14.61
C THR A 33 -3.16 0.00 -15.00
N ILE A 34 -2.22 -0.25 -14.08
CA ILE A 34 -0.79 -0.19 -14.37
C ILE A 34 -0.53 -0.98 -15.67
N PRO A 35 0.11 -0.41 -16.69
CA PRO A 35 0.23 -1.08 -17.98
C PRO A 35 0.92 -2.43 -17.84
N ASP A 36 0.49 -3.44 -18.59
CA ASP A 36 0.95 -4.82 -18.40
C ASP A 36 2.48 -4.95 -18.49
N TYR A 37 3.16 -4.08 -19.24
CA TYR A 37 4.62 -4.04 -19.35
C TYR A 37 5.35 -3.54 -18.08
N TRP A 38 4.65 -2.95 -17.11
CA TRP A 38 5.16 -2.63 -15.77
C TRP A 38 5.02 -3.79 -14.79
N THR A 39 4.45 -4.92 -15.24
CA THR A 39 4.26 -6.12 -14.42
C THR A 39 4.88 -7.33 -15.10
N ASN A 40 5.47 -8.24 -14.33
CA ASN A 40 6.10 -9.44 -14.88
C ASN A 40 5.07 -10.56 -15.18
N GLY A 41 3.85 -10.19 -15.56
CA GLY A 41 2.72 -11.10 -15.79
C GLY A 41 1.81 -11.32 -14.58
N ILE A 42 1.00 -12.40 -14.61
CA ILE A 42 -0.02 -12.71 -13.60
C ILE A 42 0.42 -13.89 -12.74
N ASN A 43 0.40 -13.71 -11.41
CA ASN A 43 0.61 -14.80 -10.47
C ASN A 43 -0.70 -15.58 -10.24
N LYS A 44 -0.82 -16.76 -10.86
CA LYS A 44 -2.02 -17.61 -10.77
C LYS A 44 -2.25 -18.24 -9.38
N LYS A 45 -1.22 -18.32 -8.53
CA LYS A 45 -1.30 -18.92 -7.19
C LYS A 45 -1.95 -17.97 -6.17
N LEU A 46 -1.81 -16.66 -6.41
CA LEU A 46 -2.31 -15.63 -5.51
C LEU A 46 -3.71 -15.19 -5.95
N SER A 47 -4.60 -15.05 -4.97
CA SER A 47 -5.96 -14.58 -5.18
C SER A 47 -6.16 -13.23 -4.52
N ARG A 48 -6.70 -12.27 -5.27
CA ARG A 48 -7.01 -10.92 -4.79
C ARG A 48 -8.02 -10.94 -3.65
N LYS A 49 -9.05 -11.79 -3.74
CA LYS A 49 -10.06 -11.94 -2.68
C LYS A 49 -9.41 -12.37 -1.37
N LYS A 50 -8.54 -13.39 -1.41
CA LYS A 50 -7.81 -13.85 -0.23
C LYS A 50 -6.91 -12.76 0.34
N LEU A 51 -6.21 -12.02 -0.52
CA LEU A 51 -5.38 -10.89 -0.09
C LEU A 51 -6.20 -9.80 0.62
N ILE A 52 -7.37 -9.43 0.09
CA ILE A 52 -8.25 -8.42 0.70
C ILE A 52 -8.67 -8.88 2.11
N TYR A 53 -9.12 -10.13 2.26
CA TYR A 53 -9.48 -10.67 3.57
C TYR A 53 -8.29 -10.67 4.54
N LEU A 54 -7.12 -11.08 4.08
CA LEU A 54 -5.90 -11.04 4.91
C LEU A 54 -5.51 -9.61 5.29
N SER A 55 -5.68 -8.65 4.37
CA SER A 55 -5.40 -7.24 4.64
C SER A 55 -6.36 -6.66 5.67
N ILE A 56 -7.66 -6.96 5.58
CA ILE A 56 -8.65 -6.49 6.56
C ILE A 56 -8.43 -7.14 7.93
N PHE A 57 -8.42 -8.47 8.03
CA PHE A 57 -8.43 -9.12 9.34
C PHE A 57 -7.05 -9.21 10.00
N THR A 58 -5.98 -9.24 9.21
CA THR A 58 -4.63 -9.55 9.70
C THR A 58 -3.55 -8.61 9.15
N GLY A 59 -3.94 -7.50 8.51
CA GLY A 59 -3.02 -6.59 7.83
C GLY A 59 -2.10 -5.80 8.76
N LEU A 60 -2.52 -5.57 10.01
CA LEU A 60 -1.67 -4.98 11.05
C LEU A 60 -0.45 -5.87 11.35
N PHE A 61 -0.66 -7.18 11.43
CA PHE A 61 0.42 -8.15 11.65
C PHE A 61 1.27 -8.43 10.40
N GLY A 62 0.93 -7.84 9.25
CA GLY A 62 1.67 -8.00 7.99
C GLY A 62 1.43 -9.32 7.24
N VAL A 63 0.42 -10.09 7.61
CA VAL A 63 0.08 -11.37 6.94
C VAL A 63 -0.25 -11.18 5.47
N ASP A 64 -0.88 -10.06 5.10
CA ASP A 64 -1.13 -9.65 3.72
C ASP A 64 0.17 -9.51 2.91
N ARG A 65 1.24 -9.01 3.52
CA ARG A 65 2.56 -8.87 2.88
C ARG A 65 3.28 -10.20 2.73
N PHE A 66 3.18 -11.07 3.73
CA PHE A 66 3.71 -12.43 3.63
C PHE A 66 3.02 -13.24 2.54
N TYR A 67 1.70 -13.07 2.38
CA TYR A 67 0.95 -13.71 1.30
C TYR A 67 1.43 -13.27 -0.09
N LEU A 68 1.84 -12.02 -0.26
CA LEU A 68 2.45 -11.49 -1.49
C LEU A 68 3.92 -11.90 -1.67
N GLY A 69 4.52 -12.67 -0.76
CA GLY A 69 5.94 -13.01 -0.77
C GLY A 69 6.87 -11.90 -0.29
N LYS A 70 6.34 -10.77 0.18
CA LYS A 70 7.11 -9.58 0.61
C LYS A 70 7.55 -9.69 2.06
N LYS A 71 8.45 -10.65 2.33
CA LYS A 71 8.93 -11.03 3.68
C LYS A 71 9.41 -9.85 4.52
N ILE A 72 10.28 -9.00 3.95
CA ILE A 72 10.83 -7.83 4.66
C ILE A 72 9.70 -6.92 5.12
N SER A 73 8.81 -6.51 4.22
CA SER A 73 7.69 -5.62 4.58
C SER A 73 6.73 -6.25 5.60
N GLY A 74 6.54 -7.57 5.56
CA GLY A 74 5.76 -8.30 6.56
C GLY A 74 6.40 -8.26 7.94
N ILE A 75 7.71 -8.53 8.03
CA ILE A 75 8.47 -8.46 9.29
C ILE A 75 8.47 -7.03 9.84
N THR A 76 8.71 -6.03 8.98
CA THR A 76 8.68 -4.62 9.37
C THR A 76 7.34 -4.26 10.01
N LYS A 77 6.22 -4.63 9.39
CA LYS A 77 4.88 -4.40 9.97
C LYS A 77 4.68 -5.07 11.32
N LEU A 78 5.08 -6.33 11.43
CA LEU A 78 4.96 -7.08 12.68
C LEU A 78 5.74 -6.38 13.79
N PHE A 79 6.97 -5.96 13.51
CA PHE A 79 7.84 -5.27 14.46
C PHE A 79 7.26 -3.91 14.90
N PHE A 80 6.77 -3.10 13.94
CA PHE A 80 6.12 -1.82 14.26
C PHE A 80 4.83 -2.01 15.06
N SER A 81 4.05 -3.04 14.79
CA SER A 81 2.83 -3.34 15.55
C SER A 81 3.15 -3.75 16.99
N ILE A 82 4.17 -4.59 17.19
CA ILE A 82 4.62 -5.01 18.53
C ILE A 82 5.20 -3.82 19.30
N ILE A 83 6.07 -3.02 18.68
CA ILE A 83 6.62 -1.81 19.29
C ILE A 83 5.51 -0.83 19.66
N GLY A 84 4.53 -0.61 18.79
CA GLY A 84 3.40 0.29 19.07
C GLY A 84 2.66 -0.12 20.34
N VAL A 85 2.33 -1.41 20.48
CA VAL A 85 1.68 -1.95 21.69
C VAL A 85 2.59 -1.84 22.91
N MET A 86 3.88 -2.15 22.77
CA MET A 86 4.86 -2.09 23.86
C MET A 86 5.06 -0.65 24.37
N VAL A 87 5.10 0.35 23.47
CA VAL A 87 5.20 1.77 23.84
C VAL A 87 3.96 2.20 24.62
N VAL A 88 2.75 1.84 24.17
CA VAL A 88 1.51 2.15 24.91
C VAL A 88 1.53 1.49 26.29
N ALA A 89 1.94 0.22 26.38
CA ALA A 89 2.04 -0.49 27.65
C ALA A 89 3.09 0.15 28.58
N LEU A 90 4.27 0.52 28.07
CA LEU A 90 5.29 1.21 28.85
C LEU A 90 4.79 2.56 29.35
N ILE A 91 4.16 3.36 28.50
CA ILE A 91 3.54 4.63 28.90
C ILE A 91 2.64 4.38 30.10
N ILE A 92 1.68 3.45 29.99
CA ILE A 92 0.74 3.11 31.07
C ILE A 92 1.44 2.65 32.36
N ASN A 93 2.61 1.99 32.30
CA ASN A 93 3.26 1.40 33.47
C ASN A 93 4.46 2.19 34.03
N PHE A 94 5.04 3.14 33.29
CA PHE A 94 6.34 3.74 33.62
C PHE A 94 6.28 4.92 34.61
N LYS A 95 5.10 5.45 34.94
CA LYS A 95 4.93 6.46 35.99
C LYS A 95 3.79 6.07 36.93
N PRO A 96 3.87 6.36 38.25
CA PRO A 96 2.67 6.57 39.02
C PRO A 96 1.99 7.79 38.40
N TRP A 97 1.05 7.53 37.49
CA TRP A 97 0.18 8.57 36.97
C TRP A 97 -0.40 9.29 38.17
N ASN A 98 -0.06 10.55 38.35
CA ASN A 98 -0.77 11.34 39.33
C ASN A 98 -2.14 11.63 38.69
N ILE A 99 -3.10 10.72 38.87
CA ILE A 99 -4.41 10.73 38.18
C ILE A 99 -5.18 12.02 38.50
N SER A 100 -4.79 12.75 39.55
CA SER A 100 -5.32 14.07 39.90
C SER A 100 -4.78 15.22 39.04
N ASP A 101 -3.72 15.02 38.26
CA ASP A 101 -3.18 16.02 37.33
C ASP A 101 -3.76 15.81 35.92
N VAL A 102 -4.75 16.63 35.59
CA VAL A 102 -5.46 16.64 34.31
C VAL A 102 -4.50 16.82 33.12
N SER A 103 -3.42 17.58 33.28
CA SER A 103 -2.48 17.84 32.19
C SER A 103 -1.72 16.58 31.77
N THR A 104 -1.34 15.76 32.75
CA THR A 104 -0.68 14.48 32.53
C THR A 104 -1.62 13.50 31.81
N LEU A 105 -2.89 13.38 32.24
CA LEU A 105 -3.89 12.53 31.57
C LEU A 105 -4.11 12.94 30.11
N VAL A 106 -4.28 14.24 29.84
CA VAL A 106 -4.55 14.76 28.49
C VAL A 106 -3.39 14.45 27.54
N ASN A 107 -2.14 14.64 27.96
CA ASN A 107 -0.97 14.39 27.12
C ASN A 107 -0.84 12.92 26.69
N VAL A 108 -1.21 11.98 27.56
CA VAL A 108 -1.18 10.54 27.27
C VAL A 108 -2.20 10.15 26.23
N TRP A 109 -3.43 10.60 26.42
CA TRP A 109 -4.51 10.34 25.49
C TRP A 109 -4.23 10.95 24.12
N ILE A 110 -3.63 12.15 24.08
CA ILE A 110 -3.15 12.77 22.83
C ILE A 110 -2.10 11.87 22.16
N PHE A 111 -1.10 11.39 22.91
CA PHE A 111 -0.04 10.54 22.36
C PHE A 111 -0.57 9.20 21.84
N ILE A 112 -1.46 8.54 22.59
CA ILE A 112 -2.11 7.29 22.18
C ILE A 112 -2.94 7.52 20.90
N SER A 113 -3.72 8.61 20.86
CA SER A 113 -4.57 8.94 19.72
C SER A 113 -3.75 9.21 18.45
N LEU A 114 -2.68 10.02 18.57
CA LEU A 114 -1.75 10.27 17.46
C LEU A 114 -1.11 8.97 16.94
N SER A 115 -0.66 8.11 17.86
CA SER A 115 -0.06 6.82 17.51
C SER A 115 -1.06 5.91 16.76
N LEU A 116 -2.31 5.85 17.21
CA LEU A 116 -3.37 5.08 16.57
C LEU A 116 -3.71 5.60 15.17
N VAL A 117 -3.77 6.92 14.99
CA VAL A 117 -4.03 7.53 13.66
C VAL A 117 -2.94 7.14 12.67
N VAL A 118 -1.67 7.18 13.08
CA VAL A 118 -0.55 6.76 12.22
C VAL A 118 -0.70 5.28 11.84
N VAL A 119 -0.88 4.38 12.81
CA VAL A 119 -1.04 2.94 12.53
C VAL A 119 -2.23 2.65 11.62
N LEU A 120 -3.38 3.28 11.88
CA LEU A 120 -4.59 3.12 11.06
C LEU A 120 -4.40 3.64 9.64
N SER A 121 -3.66 4.74 9.45
CA SER A 121 -3.38 5.27 8.12
C SER A 121 -2.59 4.29 7.25
N PHE A 122 -1.53 3.67 7.79
CA PHE A 122 -0.76 2.64 7.10
C PHE A 122 -1.62 1.42 6.76
N TYR A 123 -2.45 0.98 7.72
CA TYR A 123 -3.37 -0.13 7.53
C TYR A 123 -4.40 0.14 6.41
N ILE A 124 -5.01 1.32 6.37
CA ILE A 124 -5.98 1.71 5.33
C ILE A 124 -5.29 1.78 3.95
N ILE A 125 -4.09 2.36 3.86
CA ILE A 125 -3.31 2.43 2.62
C ILE A 125 -3.09 1.02 2.06
N ASP A 126 -2.78 0.05 2.92
CA ASP A 126 -2.55 -1.32 2.49
C ASP A 126 -3.81 -2.02 1.97
N ILE A 127 -4.96 -1.78 2.60
CA ILE A 127 -6.25 -2.25 2.10
C ILE A 127 -6.51 -1.65 0.71
N VAL A 128 -6.29 -0.35 0.54
CA VAL A 128 -6.47 0.32 -0.76
C VAL A 128 -5.55 -0.30 -1.82
N ILE A 129 -4.28 -0.57 -1.48
CA ILE A 129 -3.33 -1.23 -2.39
C ILE A 129 -3.81 -2.64 -2.75
N SER A 130 -4.36 -3.38 -1.79
CA SER A 130 -4.87 -4.75 -2.00
C SER A 130 -6.05 -4.80 -2.98
N ILE A 131 -6.86 -3.73 -3.01
CA ILE A 131 -8.02 -3.60 -3.88
C ILE A 131 -7.63 -3.10 -5.27
N LYS A 132 -6.83 -2.02 -5.34
CA LYS A 132 -6.54 -1.35 -6.61
C LYS A 132 -5.61 -2.17 -7.49
N ASN A 133 -4.36 -2.38 -7.04
CA ASN A 133 -3.30 -2.99 -7.85
C ASN A 133 -2.32 -3.80 -7.00
N PRO A 134 -2.76 -4.95 -6.45
CA PRO A 134 -1.89 -5.82 -5.68
C PRO A 134 -0.83 -6.49 -6.55
N ARG A 135 0.43 -6.44 -6.08
CA ARG A 135 1.59 -7.04 -6.73
C ARG A 135 2.40 -7.87 -5.76
N ASP A 136 2.92 -8.99 -6.23
CA ASP A 136 3.80 -9.86 -5.45
C ASP A 136 5.24 -9.31 -5.36
N SER A 137 6.15 -10.06 -4.74
CA SER A 137 7.57 -9.71 -4.62
C SER A 137 8.34 -9.69 -5.95
N GLU A 138 7.82 -10.33 -6.99
CA GLU A 138 8.40 -10.39 -8.33
C GLU A 138 7.71 -9.39 -9.29
N PHE A 139 6.95 -8.43 -8.76
CA PHE A 139 6.19 -7.45 -9.52
C PHE A 139 5.14 -8.03 -10.48
N ARG A 140 4.62 -9.23 -10.18
CA ARG A 140 3.49 -9.83 -10.91
C ARG A 140 2.16 -9.39 -10.32
N SER A 141 1.19 -9.18 -11.19
CA SER A 141 -0.19 -8.86 -10.81
C SER A 141 -0.87 -10.03 -10.13
N VAL A 142 -1.66 -9.76 -9.09
CA VAL A 142 -2.49 -10.78 -8.43
C VAL A 142 -3.83 -10.91 -9.15
N LYS A 143 -4.22 -12.16 -9.41
CA LYS A 143 -5.48 -12.53 -10.08
C LYS A 143 -6.71 -12.15 -9.27
#